data_AF-A0A067NDV4-F1
#
_entry.id   AF-A0A067NDV4-F1
#
_cell.length_a   1.000
_cell.length_b   1.000
_cell.length_c   1.000
_cell.angle_alpha   90.00
_cell.angle_beta   90.00
_cell.angle_gamma   90.00
#
_symmetry.space_group_name_H-M   'P 1'
#
loop_
_entity.id
_entity.type
_entity.pdbx_description
1 polymer ?
#
loop_
_entity_poly.entity_id
_entity_poly.type
_entity_poly.pdbx_seq_one_letter_code
_entity_poly.pdbx_strand_id
1 'polypeptide(L)' 'LRCTQCFNTPLLCSSCCLNQHRQNPFHQIQSWDDGFFKDCSLDELGIVLYLGHAGERCP' A
#
# COMPACT_ATOMS: atom_id res chain seq x y z
N LEU A 1 2.94 0.46 -8.82
CA LEU A 1 3.42 0.49 -7.42
C LEU A 1 4.02 -0.85 -7.07
N ARG A 2 5.12 -0.89 -6.34
CA ARG A 2 5.64 -2.13 -5.74
C ARG A 2 5.85 -1.91 -4.25
N CYS A 3 5.65 -2.94 -3.45
CA CYS A 3 6.08 -2.94 -2.06
C CYS A 3 7.47 -3.55 -1.97
N THR A 4 8.39 -2.95 -1.22
CA THR A 4 9.76 -3.49 -1.04
C THR A 4 9.86 -4.51 0.08
N GLN A 5 8.80 -4.67 0.88
CA GLN A 5 8.78 -5.53 2.07
C GLN A 5 7.92 -6.79 1.90
N CYS A 6 7.05 -6.84 0.88
CA CYS A 6 6.29 -8.05 0.55
C CYS A 6 7.19 -9.08 -0.15
N PHE A 7 7.01 -10.37 0.16
CA PHE A 7 7.79 -11.45 -0.46
C PHE A 7 7.71 -11.46 -1.99
N ASN A 8 6.52 -11.30 -2.58
CA ASN A 8 6.31 -11.49 -4.02
C ASN A 8 6.46 -10.21 -4.87
N THR A 9 6.74 -9.05 -4.24
CA THR A 9 6.92 -7.70 -4.84
C THR A 9 6.25 -7.42 -6.21
N PRO A 10 4.95 -7.73 -6.43
CA PRO A 10 4.34 -7.53 -7.74
C PRO A 10 4.17 -6.03 -8.04
N LEU A 11 4.10 -5.69 -9.33
CA LEU A 11 3.62 -4.38 -9.75
C LEU A 11 2.09 -4.34 -9.67
N LEU A 12 1.58 -3.41 -8.88
CA LEU A 12 0.16 -3.22 -8.60
C LEU A 12 -0.31 -1.83 -9.00
N CYS A 13 -1.59 -1.71 -9.37
CA CYS A 13 -2.27 -0.42 -9.36
C CYS A 13 -2.55 0.04 -7.92
N SER A 14 -2.95 1.30 -7.74
CA SER A 14 -3.21 1.89 -6.41
C SER A 14 -4.26 1.12 -5.61
N SER A 15 -5.37 0.73 -6.24
CA SER A 15 -6.44 -0.01 -5.54
C SER A 15 -5.98 -1.41 -5.08
N CYS A 16 -5.27 -2.16 -5.93
CA CYS A 16 -4.71 -3.45 -5.54
C CYS A 16 -3.64 -3.31 -4.45
N CYS A 17 -2.81 -2.27 -4.54
CA CYS A 17 -1.81 -1.97 -3.51
C CYS A 17 -2.47 -1.68 -2.15
N LEU A 18 -3.47 -0.80 -2.12
CA LEU A 18 -4.22 -0.49 -0.90
C LEU A 18 -4.91 -1.72 -0.31
N ASN A 19 -5.54 -2.55 -1.14
CA ASN A 19 -6.23 -3.77 -0.69
C ASN A 19 -5.24 -4.75 -0.04
N GLN A 20 -4.11 -5.02 -0.71
CA GLN A 20 -3.09 -5.95 -0.21
C GLN A 20 -2.42 -5.47 1.08
N HIS A 21 -2.35 -4.16 1.31
CA HIS A 21 -1.65 -3.58 2.46
C HIS A 21 -2.57 -3.13 3.60
N ARG A 22 -3.87 -3.45 3.57
CA ARG A 22 -4.80 -3.12 4.68
C ARG A 22 -4.30 -3.56 6.05
N GLN A 23 -3.71 -4.75 6.12
CA GLN A 23 -3.19 -5.34 7.37
C GLN A 23 -1.71 -5.00 7.63
N ASN A 24 -1.04 -4.36 6.67
CA ASN A 24 0.38 -3.98 6.77
C ASN A 24 0.58 -2.53 6.28
N PRO A 25 -0.06 -1.55 6.95
CA PRO A 25 -0.15 -0.18 6.43
C PRO A 25 1.15 0.62 6.50
N PHE A 26 2.16 0.08 7.19
CA PHE A 26 3.48 0.70 7.34
C PHE A 26 4.51 0.13 6.36
N HIS A 27 4.07 -0.67 5.40
CA HIS A 27 4.96 -1.17 4.36
C HIS A 27 5.43 -0.04 3.44
N GLN A 28 6.71 -0.06 3.07
CA GLN A 28 7.28 0.90 2.13
C GLN A 28 6.88 0.56 0.69
N ILE A 29 6.27 1.53 0.02
CA ILE A 29 5.84 1.42 -1.37
C ILE A 29 6.76 2.25 -2.25
N GLN A 30 6.88 1.86 -3.51
CA GLN A 30 7.53 2.64 -4.54
C GLN A 30 6.64 2.79 -5.76
N SER A 31 6.60 4.00 -6.30
CA SER A 31 5.98 4.33 -7.57
C SER A 31 7.02 4.33 -8.67
N TRP A 32 6.63 3.90 -9.87
CA TRP A 32 7.50 4.01 -11.05
C TRP A 32 7.18 5.31 -11.73
N ASP A 33 8.13 6.24 -11.71
CA ASP A 33 7.97 7.58 -12.27
C ASP A 33 9.33 8.04 -12.83
N ASP A 34 9.30 8.67 -14.00
CA ASP A 34 10.48 9.22 -14.67
C ASP A 34 11.65 8.21 -14.85
N GLY A 35 11.31 6.93 -15.10
CA GLY A 35 12.30 5.88 -15.39
C GLY A 35 12.97 5.24 -14.17
N PHE A 36 12.55 5.56 -12.95
CA PHE A 36 13.03 4.90 -11.74
C PHE A 36 11.93 4.72 -10.68
N PHE A 37 12.26 3.95 -9.63
CA PHE A 37 11.39 3.78 -8.48
C PHE A 37 11.63 4.89 -7.46
N LYS A 38 10.60 5.69 -7.20
CA LYS A 38 10.57 6.70 -6.14
C LYS A 38 9.80 6.13 -4.95
N ASP A 39 10.26 6.44 -3.74
CA ASP A 39 9.50 6.09 -2.55
C ASP A 39 8.14 6.82 -2.54
N CYS A 40 7.12 6.10 -2.10
CA CYS A 40 5.82 6.66 -1.79
C CYS A 40 5.21 5.89 -0.62
N SER A 41 4.32 6.52 0.13
CA SER A 41 3.64 5.90 1.24
C SER A 41 2.25 5.41 0.86
N LEU A 42 1.67 4.57 1.72
CA LEU A 42 0.27 4.18 1.58
C LEU A 42 -0.69 5.34 1.93
N ASP A 43 -0.26 6.32 2.73
CA ASP A 43 -1.06 7.52 3.00
C ASP A 43 -1.19 8.43 1.78
N GLU A 44 -0.12 8.59 0.98
CA GLU A 44 -0.17 9.30 -0.30
C GLU A 44 -1.13 8.63 -1.30
N LEU A 45 -1.31 7.31 -1.18
CA LEU A 45 -2.26 6.54 -1.97
C LEU A 45 -3.69 6.60 -1.42
N GLY A 46 -3.90 7.18 -0.23
CA GLY A 46 -5.20 7.32 0.42
C GLY A 46 -5.63 6.11 1.26
N ILE A 47 -4.70 5.39 1.90
CA ILE A 47 -5.06 4.33 2.84
C ILE A 47 -5.86 4.90 4.02
N VAL A 48 -6.90 4.16 4.42
CA VAL A 48 -7.70 4.47 5.61
C VAL A 48 -7.44 3.38 6.64
N LEU A 49 -7.01 3.79 7.83
CA LEU A 49 -6.80 2.89 8.96
C LEU A 49 -8.05 2.81 9.82
N TYR A 50 -8.64 1.62 9.87
CA TYR A 50 -9.68 1.30 10.83
C TYR A 50 -9.04 0.64 12.04
N LEU A 51 -9.18 1.26 13.21
CA LEU A 51 -8.56 0.78 14.45
C LEU A 51 -9.34 -0.36 15.13
N GLY A 52 -10.56 -0.63 14.67
CA GLY A 52 -11.42 -1.71 15.16
C GLY A 52 -11.66 -2.78 14.10
N HIS A 53 -12.47 -3.78 14.43
CA HIS A 53 -12.96 -4.81 13.49
C HIS A 53 -11.86 -5.47 12.64
N ALA A 54 -10.69 -5.72 13.23
CA ALA A 54 -9.53 -6.28 12.53
C ALA A 54 -9.16 -5.51 11.25
N GLY A 55 -9.29 -4.18 11.26
CA GLY A 55 -8.98 -3.34 10.10
C GLY A 55 -10.15 -3.13 9.13
N GLU A 56 -11.36 -3.56 9.47
CA GLU A 56 -12.57 -3.29 8.70
C GLU A 56 -13.30 -2.03 9.16
N ARG A 57 -14.10 -1.46 8.24
CA ARG A 57 -14.93 -0.28 8.52
C ARG A 57 -16.00 -0.61 9.57
N CYS A 58 -16.23 0.30 10.52
CA CYS A 58 -17.37 0.18 11.44
C CYS A 58 -18.70 0.08 10.68
N PRO A 59 -19.64 -0.80 11.12
CA PRO A 59 -21.00 -0.87 10.62
C PRO A 59 -21.76 0.46 10.71
#